data_AF-A0A920F897-F1
#
_entry.id   AF-A0A920F897-F1
#
_cell.length_a   1.000
_cell.length_b   1.000
_cell.length_c   1.000
_cell.angle_alpha   90.00
_cell.angle_beta   90.00
_cell.angle_gamma   90.00
#
_symmetry.space_group_name_H-M   'P 1'
#
loop_
_entity.id
_entity.type
_entity.pdbx_description
1 polymer ?
#
loop_
_entity_poly.entity_id
_entity_poly.type
_entity_poly.pdbx_seq_one_letter_code
_entity_poly.pdbx_strand_id
1 'polypeptide(L)'
;MLSYWAQEDDPLAMLSLQQMPTLEPGFPKRDKLIAQYAERTKTKTLDILPYKVLAQFRLAVVFQQIFLRYEQSEDRITQDRQFDKLALGLLDFTLSNLVE
;
A
#
# COMPACT_ATOMS: atom_id res chain seq x y z
N MET A 1 -6.69 1.54 6.11
CA MET A 1 -7.17 0.55 5.13
C MET A 1 -6.02 -0.38 4.78
N LEU A 2 -6.30 -1.59 4.28
CA LEU A 2 -5.32 -2.62 3.89
C LEU A 2 -4.19 -2.14 2.96
N SER A 3 -4.32 -0.96 2.35
CA SER A 3 -3.29 -0.30 1.53
C SER A 3 -1.93 -0.14 2.21
N TYR A 4 -1.90 -0.03 3.54
CA TYR A 4 -0.66 0.09 4.33
C TYR A 4 -0.31 -1.19 5.09
N TRP A 5 -1.06 -2.28 4.91
CA TRP A 5 -0.88 -3.51 5.66
C TRP A 5 0.25 -4.33 5.06
N ALA A 6 1.50 -3.95 5.34
CA ALA A 6 2.69 -4.60 4.82
C ALA A 6 2.91 -6.00 5.43
N GLN A 7 3.44 -6.91 4.63
CA GLN A 7 3.92 -8.24 5.01
C GLN A 7 5.37 -8.42 4.55
N GLU A 8 6.10 -9.36 5.16
CA GLU A 8 7.54 -9.61 4.89
C GLU A 8 7.85 -9.92 3.42
N ASP A 9 6.91 -10.52 2.71
CA ASP A 9 6.98 -10.90 1.30
C ASP A 9 6.50 -9.81 0.34
N ASP A 10 6.00 -8.67 0.84
CA ASP A 10 5.63 -7.55 -0.01
C ASP A 10 6.88 -6.85 -0.60
N PRO A 11 6.77 -6.18 -1.75
CA PRO A 11 7.86 -5.42 -2.35
C PRO A 11 8.41 -4.31 -1.45
N LEU A 12 9.65 -3.89 -1.69
CA LEU A 12 10.33 -2.84 -0.92
C LEU A 12 9.50 -1.55 -0.79
N ALA A 13 8.73 -1.19 -1.82
CA ALA A 13 7.85 -0.02 -1.79
C ALA A 13 6.76 -0.09 -0.71
N MET A 14 6.19 -1.28 -0.47
CA MET A 14 5.24 -1.52 0.62
C MET A 14 5.92 -1.53 1.99
N LEU A 15 7.08 -2.18 2.11
CA LEU A 15 7.87 -2.23 3.34
C LEU A 15 8.34 -0.84 3.79
N SER A 16 8.65 0.03 2.83
CA SER A 16 9.15 1.38 3.07
C SER A 16 8.08 2.36 3.57
N LEU A 17 6.79 2.01 3.49
CA LEU A 17 5.71 2.92 3.93
C LEU A 17 5.76 3.18 5.44
N GLN A 18 6.03 2.15 6.23
CA GLN A 18 6.15 2.19 7.70
C GLN A 18 5.00 2.95 8.41
N GLN A 19 3.81 3.01 7.79
CA GLN A 19 2.65 3.72 8.35
C GLN A 19 1.90 2.89 9.40
N MET A 20 2.15 1.58 9.44
CA MET A 20 1.57 0.67 10.42
C MET A 20 2.63 -0.33 10.90
N PRO A 21 2.58 -0.76 12.17
CA PRO A 21 3.52 -1.74 12.71
C PRO A 21 3.19 -3.17 12.29
N THR A 22 2.65 -3.41 11.08
CA THR A 22 2.11 -4.73 10.69
C THR A 22 3.18 -5.81 10.46
N LEU A 23 4.45 -5.40 10.38
CA LEU A 23 5.60 -6.31 10.34
C LEU A 23 6.03 -6.76 11.75
N GLU A 24 5.53 -6.13 12.81
CA GLU A 24 5.86 -6.52 14.18
C GLU A 24 5.16 -7.82 14.59
N PRO A 25 5.76 -8.60 15.50
CA PRO A 25 5.12 -9.79 16.05
C PRO A 25 3.74 -9.47 16.65
N GLY A 26 2.76 -10.33 16.35
CA GLY A 26 1.39 -10.20 16.85
C GLY A 26 0.38 -9.66 15.84
N PHE A 27 0.83 -9.13 14.70
CA PHE A 27 -0.06 -8.75 13.61
C PHE A 27 -0.37 -9.95 12.69
N PRO A 28 -1.64 -10.16 12.31
CA PRO A 28 -2.00 -11.23 11.38
C PRO A 28 -1.52 -10.93 9.96
N LYS A 29 -1.24 -12.00 9.19
CA LYS A 29 -1.14 -11.93 7.73
C LYS A 29 -2.46 -11.40 7.14
N ARG A 30 -2.37 -10.79 5.95
CA ARG A 30 -3.49 -10.14 5.27
C ARG A 30 -4.69 -11.09 5.10
N ASP A 31 -4.45 -12.33 4.66
CA ASP A 31 -5.51 -13.35 4.50
C ASP A 31 -6.20 -13.72 5.81
N LYS A 32 -5.43 -13.84 6.91
CA LYS A 32 -6.00 -14.11 8.24
C LYS A 32 -6.85 -12.93 8.72
N LEU A 33 -6.42 -11.70 8.46
CA LEU A 33 -7.20 -10.50 8.81
C LEU A 33 -8.51 -10.44 8.02
N ILE A 34 -8.46 -10.73 6.71
CA ILE A 34 -9.63 -10.77 5.83
C ILE A 34 -10.61 -11.84 6.31
N ALA A 35 -10.12 -13.05 6.63
CA ALA A 35 -10.95 -14.14 7.13
C ALA A 35 -11.63 -13.77 8.46
N GLN A 36 -10.90 -13.17 9.41
CA GLN A 36 -11.47 -12.71 10.68
C GLN A 36 -12.52 -11.62 10.47
N TYR A 37 -12.30 -10.70 9.53
CA TYR A 37 -13.27 -9.67 9.20
C TYR A 37 -14.55 -10.29 8.61
N ALA A 38 -14.40 -11.19 7.63
CA ALA A 38 -15.51 -11.89 6.98
C ALA A 38 -16.35 -12.70 7.98
N GLU A 39 -15.71 -13.39 8.93
CA GLU A 39 -16.39 -14.11 10.00
C GLU A 39 -17.24 -13.17 10.87
N ARG A 40 -16.66 -12.06 11.32
CA ARG A 40 -17.34 -11.07 12.16
C ARG A 40 -18.50 -10.38 11.45
N THR A 41 -18.38 -10.15 10.14
CA THR A 41 -19.43 -9.53 9.32
C THR A 41 -20.44 -10.54 8.76
N LYS A 42 -20.30 -11.84 9.08
CA LYS A 42 -21.12 -12.93 8.53
C LYS A 42 -21.13 -12.97 7.00
N THR A 43 -20.01 -12.56 6.38
CA THR A 43 -19.82 -12.56 4.93
C THR A 43 -19.13 -13.86 4.52
N LYS A 44 -19.74 -14.65 3.63
CA LYS A 44 -19.21 -15.97 3.23
C LYS A 44 -17.90 -15.89 2.43
N THR A 45 -17.81 -14.93 1.52
CA THR A 45 -16.63 -14.70 0.69
C THR A 45 -16.47 -13.20 0.53
N LEU A 46 -15.27 -12.69 0.81
CA LEU A 46 -14.95 -11.28 0.63
C LEU A 46 -13.86 -11.18 -0.44
N ASP A 47 -14.27 -10.85 -1.67
CA ASP A 47 -13.31 -10.46 -2.70
C ASP A 47 -12.81 -9.04 -2.39
N ILE A 48 -11.60 -8.97 -1.86
CA ILE A 48 -10.96 -7.70 -1.49
C ILE A 48 -10.06 -7.15 -2.58
N LEU A 49 -9.78 -7.92 -3.64
CA LEU A 49 -8.81 -7.57 -4.67
C LEU A 49 -9.10 -6.22 -5.33
N PRO A 50 -10.33 -5.92 -5.81
CA PRO A 50 -10.62 -4.63 -6.44
C PRO A 50 -10.41 -3.45 -5.47
N TYR A 51 -10.72 -3.63 -4.19
CA TYR A 51 -10.51 -2.61 -3.17
C TYR A 51 -9.03 -2.42 -2.83
N LYS A 52 -8.25 -3.51 -2.79
CA LYS A 52 -6.80 -3.48 -2.58
C LYS A 52 -6.12 -2.70 -3.71
N VAL A 53 -6.40 -3.08 -4.97
CA VAL A 53 -5.86 -2.44 -6.16
C VAL A 53 -6.21 -0.96 -6.20
N LEU A 54 -7.49 -0.61 -6.00
CA LEU A 54 -7.93 0.80 -5.99
C LEU A 54 -7.23 1.61 -4.89
N ALA A 55 -7.12 1.05 -3.68
CA ALA A 55 -6.53 1.76 -2.56
C ALA A 55 -5.02 2.00 -2.75
N GLN A 56 -4.31 1.02 -3.31
CA GLN A 56 -2.88 1.14 -3.61
C GLN A 56 -2.61 2.06 -4.82
N PHE A 57 -3.43 1.99 -5.87
CA PHE A 57 -3.36 2.91 -7.00
C PHE A 57 -3.56 4.35 -6.54
N ARG A 58 -4.60 4.60 -5.72
CA ARG A 58 -4.83 5.91 -5.13
C ARG A 58 -3.64 6.38 -4.31
N LEU A 59 -3.01 5.49 -3.54
CA LEU A 59 -1.82 5.81 -2.75
C LEU A 59 -0.64 6.22 -3.63
N ALA A 60 -0.38 5.48 -4.72
CA ALA A 60 0.66 5.83 -5.68
C ALA A 60 0.42 7.21 -6.32
N VAL A 61 -0.83 7.53 -6.68
CA VAL A 61 -1.19 8.86 -7.20
C VAL A 61 -0.90 9.97 -6.18
N VAL A 62 -1.22 9.75 -4.90
CA VAL A 62 -0.91 10.72 -3.83
C VAL A 62 0.61 10.95 -3.73
N PHE A 63 1.41 9.88 -3.75
CA PHE A 63 2.86 10.01 -3.71
C PHE A 63 3.43 10.70 -4.95
N GLN A 64 2.90 10.40 -6.13
CA GLN A 64 3.30 11.11 -7.35
C GLN A 64 2.98 12.60 -7.26
N GLN A 65 1.83 12.97 -6.68
CA GLN A 65 1.46 14.38 -6.47
C GLN A 65 2.39 15.08 -5.49
N ILE A 66 2.82 14.41 -4.42
CA ILE A 66 3.82 14.96 -3.48
C ILE A 66 5.15 15.19 -4.20
N PHE A 67 5.62 14.20 -4.98
CA PHE A 67 6.85 14.33 -5.74
C PHE A 67 6.80 15.45 -6.78
N LEU A 68 5.70 15.59 -7.53
CA LEU A 68 5.53 16.67 -8.50
C LEU A 68 5.56 18.05 -7.85
N ARG A 69 4.98 18.18 -6.64
CA ARG A 69 5.10 19.43 -5.86
C ARG A 69 6.54 19.69 -5.47
N TYR A 70 7.26 18.68 -4.97
CA TYR A 70 8.69 18.79 -4.66
C TYR A 70 9.52 19.28 -5.85
N GLU A 71 9.29 18.76 -7.06
CA GLU A 71 10.04 19.16 -8.26
C GLU A 71 9.76 20.63 -8.67
N GLN A 72 8.52 21.08 -8.47
CA GLN A 72 8.04 22.42 -8.84
C GLN A 72 8.29 23.50 -7.78
N SER A 73 8.52 23.12 -6.52
CA SER A 73 8.76 24.04 -5.42
C SER A 73 10.18 24.60 -5.42
N GLU A 74 10.32 25.90 -5.13
CA GLU A 74 11.61 26.56 -4.86
C GLU A 74 12.22 26.08 -3.54
N ASP A 75 11.37 25.87 -2.51
CA ASP A 75 11.75 25.33 -1.20
C ASP A 75 11.57 23.81 -1.14
N ARG A 76 12.57 23.10 -1.66
CA ARG A 76 12.55 21.63 -1.79
C ARG A 76 12.77 20.91 -0.45
N ILE A 77 11.79 20.15 0.01
CA ILE A 77 11.93 19.21 1.13
C ILE A 77 12.61 17.93 0.63
N THR A 78 13.90 17.73 0.93
CA THR A 78 14.70 16.60 0.40
C THR A 78 14.09 15.21 0.64
N GLN A 79 13.35 15.04 1.74
CA GLN A 79 12.65 13.80 2.05
C GLN A 79 11.59 13.44 1.00
N ASP A 80 10.97 14.44 0.35
CA ASP A 80 9.89 14.21 -0.61
C ASP A 80 10.38 13.63 -1.95
N ARG A 81 11.68 13.72 -2.23
CA ARG A 81 12.30 13.13 -3.43
C ARG A 81 12.08 11.63 -3.54
N GLN A 82 11.92 10.93 -2.41
CA GLN A 82 11.74 9.48 -2.39
C GLN A 82 10.33 9.05 -2.86
N PHE A 83 9.36 9.96 -2.89
CA PHE A 83 7.97 9.61 -3.23
C PHE A 83 7.78 9.16 -4.67
N ASP A 84 8.66 9.55 -5.61
CA ASP A 84 8.64 9.02 -6.98
C ASP A 84 8.88 7.50 -7.01
N LYS A 85 9.93 7.05 -6.31
CA LYS A 85 10.26 5.61 -6.19
C LYS A 85 9.16 4.83 -5.47
N LEU A 86 8.56 5.42 -4.44
CA LEU A 86 7.45 4.80 -3.72
C LEU A 86 6.20 4.71 -4.59
N ALA A 87 5.88 5.75 -5.37
CA ALA A 87 4.75 5.75 -6.29
C ALA A 87 4.90 4.67 -7.36
N LEU A 88 6.04 4.63 -8.05
CA LEU A 88 6.31 3.65 -9.10
C LEU A 88 6.32 2.22 -8.55
N GLY A 89 7.00 1.98 -7.43
CA GLY A 89 7.03 0.64 -6.84
C GLY A 89 5.67 0.16 -6.32
N LEU A 90 4.80 1.08 -5.87
CA LEU A 90 3.41 0.73 -5.55
C LEU A 90 2.60 0.40 -6.81
N LEU A 91 2.78 1.14 -7.91
CA LEU A 91 2.12 0.84 -9.18
C LEU A 91 2.52 -0.55 -9.70
N ASP A 92 3.80 -0.87 -9.71
CA ASP A 92 4.30 -2.19 -10.12
C ASP A 92 3.69 -3.31 -9.26
N PHE A 93 3.60 -3.08 -7.94
CA PHE A 93 2.94 -4.02 -7.04
C PHE A 93 1.45 -4.16 -7.38
N THR A 94 0.72 -3.06 -7.61
CA THR A 94 -0.70 -3.14 -7.98
C THR A 94 -0.94 -3.91 -9.27
N LEU A 95 -0.10 -3.70 -10.28
CA LEU A 95 -0.20 -4.37 -11.56
C LEU A 95 0.10 -5.87 -11.43
N SER A 96 1.07 -6.24 -10.61
CA SER A 96 1.39 -7.65 -10.35
C SER A 96 0.22 -8.43 -9.75
N ASN A 97 -0.60 -7.78 -8.91
CA ASN A 97 -1.81 -8.38 -8.32
C ASN A 97 -2.97 -8.56 -9.33
N LEU A 98 -2.88 -8.01 -10.55
CA LEU A 98 -3.92 -8.15 -11.59
C LEU A 98 -3.62 -9.26 -12.60
N VAL A 99 -2.38 -9.78 -12.61
CA VAL A 99 -1.90 -10.77 -13.60
C VAL A 99 -1.90 -12.20 -13.03
N GLU A 100 -1.98 -12.35 -11.70
CA GLU A 100 -2.25 -13.62 -11.00
C GLU A 100 -3.74 -13.97 -10.98
#